data_AF-A0A7R8X184-F1
#
_entry.id   AF-A0A7R8X184-F1
#
_cell.length_a   1.000
_cell.length_b   1.000
_cell.length_c   1.000
_cell.angle_alpha   90.00
_cell.angle_beta   90.00
_cell.angle_gamma   90.00
#
_symmetry.space_group_name_H-M   'P 1'
#
loop_
_entity.id
_entity.type
_entity.pdbx_description
1 polymer ?
#
loop_
_entity_poly.entity_id
_entity_poly.type
_entity_poly.pdbx_seq_one_letter_code
_entity_poly.pdbx_strand_id
1 'polypeptide(L)'
;MHIEGKQHGFSREALQSDITMVLKDVEDDTELFKNLSAIKAQQQHVKLPTKGTAEEERTSSMSIFFVLAVVALCILLIHFLLQSKFHYLPESVVVVLLGALVGMILKIFSTHDLGNWQAAYGFQTCILQKEEAFPPNVVFLVFLPPIIFESGYNLHKGNFFQNIGSILVFAIIGTTISALVVGGGVYLFGMADLIYQLNFVESFAFGSLISAVDPVATIAIFHALDVDPVLNMLVFGESILNDAVAIVLTMTALEIGMPSWESMTLSEAFFHGMGRFGLVFFASAAIGVMFALISALISFSCIHSLF
;
A
#
# COMPACT_ATOMS: atom_id res chain seq x y z
N MET A 1 -55.94 -73.94 -43.49
CA MET A 1 -55.98 -74.79 -42.28
C MET A 1 -55.30 -73.98 -41.18
N HIS A 2 -56.03 -73.27 -40.32
CA HIS A 2 -56.63 -73.77 -39.05
C HIS A 2 -55.52 -74.45 -38.21
N ILE A 3 -55.17 -73.97 -37.01
CA ILE A 3 -56.00 -74.08 -35.79
C ILE A 3 -55.36 -73.27 -34.62
N GLU A 4 -56.25 -72.67 -33.80
CA GLU A 4 -56.27 -72.37 -32.34
C GLU A 4 -54.98 -71.94 -31.59
N GLY A 5 -54.98 -71.00 -30.64
CA GLY A 5 -56.00 -70.66 -29.65
C GLY A 5 -55.50 -71.08 -28.26
N LYS A 6 -55.07 -70.12 -27.42
CA LYS A 6 -55.03 -70.28 -25.95
C LYS A 6 -54.78 -68.94 -25.26
N GLN A 7 -55.84 -68.36 -24.69
CA GLN A 7 -55.74 -67.37 -23.63
C GLN A 7 -55.39 -68.09 -22.32
N HIS A 8 -54.30 -67.73 -21.66
CA HIS A 8 -54.06 -68.04 -20.26
C HIS A 8 -53.96 -66.75 -19.47
N GLY A 9 -54.81 -66.65 -18.43
CA GLY A 9 -54.87 -65.52 -17.51
C GLY A 9 -53.55 -65.32 -16.79
N PHE A 10 -53.00 -64.12 -16.95
CA PHE A 10 -51.80 -63.68 -16.24
C PHE A 10 -52.20 -63.28 -14.81
N SER A 11 -51.82 -64.09 -13.83
CA SER A 11 -52.15 -63.87 -12.42
C SER A 11 -51.48 -62.59 -11.92
N ARG A 12 -52.26 -61.62 -11.42
CA ARG A 12 -51.79 -60.30 -10.97
C ARG A 12 -50.70 -60.36 -9.87
N GLU A 13 -50.62 -61.47 -9.13
CA GLU A 13 -49.65 -61.66 -8.05
C GLU A 13 -48.21 -61.89 -8.55
N ALA A 14 -48.03 -62.54 -9.70
CA ALA A 14 -46.70 -62.75 -10.29
C ALA A 14 -46.09 -61.42 -10.78
N LEU A 15 -46.93 -60.55 -11.35
CA LEU A 15 -46.53 -59.24 -11.88
C LEU A 15 -46.15 -58.27 -10.75
N GLN A 16 -46.76 -58.39 -9.58
CA GLN A 16 -46.44 -57.58 -8.40
C GLN A 16 -45.12 -58.01 -7.73
N SER A 17 -44.82 -59.31 -7.72
CA SER A 17 -43.53 -59.85 -7.26
C SER A 17 -42.38 -59.40 -8.15
N ASP A 18 -42.55 -59.48 -9.48
CA ASP A 18 -41.52 -59.06 -10.44
C ASP A 18 -41.26 -57.54 -10.38
N ILE A 19 -42.31 -56.72 -10.21
CA ILE A 19 -42.14 -55.27 -10.01
C ILE A 19 -41.40 -54.96 -8.70
N THR A 20 -41.73 -55.66 -7.61
CA THR A 20 -41.07 -55.44 -6.31
C THR A 20 -39.60 -55.87 -6.35
N MET A 21 -39.27 -56.92 -7.11
CA MET A 21 -37.90 -57.38 -7.32
C MET A 21 -37.10 -56.38 -8.16
N VAL A 22 -37.66 -55.89 -9.27
CA VAL A 22 -37.04 -54.87 -10.13
C VAL A 22 -36.85 -53.54 -9.38
N LEU A 23 -37.82 -53.13 -8.56
CA LEU A 23 -37.69 -51.92 -7.74
C LEU A 23 -36.57 -52.04 -6.70
N LYS A 24 -36.36 -53.24 -6.14
CA LYS A 24 -35.31 -53.49 -5.17
C LYS A 24 -33.91 -53.48 -5.80
N ASP A 25 -33.76 -54.04 -7.00
CA ASP A 25 -32.51 -53.96 -7.78
C ASP A 25 -32.18 -52.52 -8.19
N VAL A 26 -33.20 -51.72 -8.56
CA VAL A 26 -33.02 -50.29 -8.87
C VAL A 26 -32.61 -49.48 -7.64
N GLU A 27 -33.11 -49.83 -6.45
CA GLU A 27 -32.78 -49.14 -5.20
C GLU A 27 -31.36 -49.48 -4.71
N ASP A 28 -30.93 -50.74 -4.86
CA ASP A 28 -29.55 -51.18 -4.58
C ASP A 28 -28.54 -50.52 -5.53
N ASP A 29 -28.86 -50.42 -6.83
CA ASP A 29 -28.05 -49.68 -7.79
C ASP A 29 -27.98 -48.19 -7.43
N THR A 30 -29.08 -47.61 -6.95
CA THR A 30 -29.12 -46.19 -6.55
C THR A 30 -28.27 -45.95 -5.31
N GLU A 31 -28.30 -46.83 -4.30
CA GLU A 31 -27.39 -46.77 -3.15
C GLU A 31 -25.93 -47.00 -3.55
N LEU A 32 -25.67 -47.93 -4.47
CA LEU A 32 -24.32 -48.16 -5.00
C LEU A 32 -23.79 -46.91 -5.72
N PHE A 33 -24.60 -46.24 -6.53
CA PHE A 33 -24.27 -44.96 -7.16
C PHE A 33 -24.09 -43.82 -6.14
N LYS A 34 -24.88 -43.81 -5.07
CA LYS A 34 -24.77 -42.83 -3.97
C LYS A 34 -23.48 -43.05 -3.16
N ASN A 35 -23.10 -44.30 -2.92
CA ASN A 35 -21.84 -44.65 -2.28
C ASN A 35 -20.64 -44.41 -3.21
N LEU A 36 -20.75 -44.67 -4.52
CA LEU A 36 -19.72 -44.34 -5.50
C LEU A 36 -19.52 -42.82 -5.63
N SER A 37 -20.60 -42.04 -5.57
CA SER A 37 -20.53 -40.58 -5.58
C SER A 37 -20.00 -40.01 -4.26
N ALA A 38 -20.31 -40.64 -3.12
CA ALA A 38 -19.70 -40.31 -1.83
C ALA A 38 -18.19 -40.63 -1.80
N ILE A 39 -17.77 -41.76 -2.37
CA ILE A 39 -16.35 -42.14 -2.51
C ILE A 39 -15.63 -41.20 -3.48
N LYS A 40 -16.27 -40.80 -4.60
CA LYS A 40 -15.73 -39.78 -5.51
C LYS A 40 -15.65 -38.39 -4.86
N ALA A 41 -16.63 -38.03 -4.03
CA ALA A 41 -16.62 -36.78 -3.27
C ALA A 41 -15.53 -36.77 -2.18
N GLN A 42 -15.21 -37.92 -1.58
CA GLN A 42 -14.10 -38.06 -0.63
C GLN A 42 -12.72 -38.12 -1.30
N GLN A 43 -12.61 -38.65 -2.52
CA GLN A 43 -11.37 -38.60 -3.31
C GLN A 43 -11.03 -37.20 -3.82
N GLN A 44 -11.98 -36.25 -3.81
CA GLN A 44 -11.74 -34.86 -4.22
C GLN A 44 -11.05 -34.00 -3.14
N HIS A 45 -10.75 -34.56 -1.96
CA HIS A 45 -10.12 -33.84 -0.84
C HIS A 45 -8.70 -34.30 -0.47
N VAL A 46 -8.04 -35.13 -1.28
CA VAL A 46 -6.58 -35.32 -1.18
C VAL A 46 -5.90 -34.47 -2.24
N LYS A 47 -5.60 -33.22 -1.87
CA LYS A 47 -4.83 -32.29 -2.71
C LYS A 47 -3.37 -32.75 -2.76
N LEU A 48 -3.04 -33.64 -3.71
CA LEU A 48 -1.64 -33.92 -4.07
C LEU A 48 -0.99 -32.59 -4.51
N PRO A 49 0.26 -32.29 -4.12
CA PRO A 49 0.91 -31.04 -4.50
C PRO A 49 0.97 -30.94 -6.02
N THR A 50 0.36 -29.89 -6.57
CA THR A 50 0.49 -29.52 -7.97
C THR A 50 1.98 -29.36 -8.26
N LYS A 51 2.49 -29.93 -9.37
CA LYS A 51 3.93 -29.92 -9.76
C LYS A 51 4.60 -28.53 -9.81
N GLY A 52 3.86 -27.43 -9.59
CA GLY A 52 4.38 -26.05 -9.51
C GLY A 52 4.41 -25.43 -8.10
N THR A 53 3.82 -26.04 -7.05
CA THR A 53 3.77 -25.40 -5.72
C THR A 53 5.15 -25.32 -5.06
N ALA A 54 5.99 -26.34 -5.24
CA ALA A 54 7.36 -26.34 -4.73
C ALA A 54 8.26 -25.32 -5.45
N GLU A 55 8.01 -25.06 -6.73
CA GLU A 55 8.76 -24.07 -7.51
C GLU A 55 8.34 -22.64 -7.17
N GLU A 56 7.05 -22.44 -6.90
CA GLU A 56 6.49 -21.18 -6.40
C GLU A 56 6.97 -20.85 -4.98
N GLU A 57 6.97 -21.81 -4.06
CA GLU A 57 7.53 -21.65 -2.70
C GLU A 57 9.04 -21.35 -2.73
N ARG A 58 9.78 -22.03 -3.61
CA ARG A 58 11.22 -21.80 -3.79
C ARG A 58 11.49 -20.40 -4.33
N THR A 59 10.68 -19.93 -5.28
CA THR A 59 10.80 -18.59 -5.85
C THR A 59 10.46 -17.52 -4.82
N SER A 60 9.37 -17.70 -4.04
CA SER A 60 9.00 -16.79 -2.96
C SER A 60 10.09 -16.68 -1.87
N SER A 61 10.68 -17.82 -1.49
CA SER A 61 11.79 -17.87 -0.52
C SER A 61 13.03 -17.12 -1.03
N MET A 62 13.37 -17.29 -2.30
CA MET A 62 14.47 -16.55 -2.93
C MET A 62 14.21 -15.04 -2.93
N SER A 63 12.97 -14.61 -3.19
CA SER A 63 12.61 -13.19 -3.19
C SER A 63 12.75 -12.55 -1.81
N ILE A 64 12.30 -13.26 -0.76
CA ILE A 64 12.45 -12.78 0.62
C ILE A 64 13.93 -12.71 1.01
N PHE A 65 14.71 -13.74 0.68
CA PHE A 65 16.15 -13.74 0.92
C PHE A 65 16.85 -12.56 0.25
N PHE A 66 16.47 -12.24 -0.99
CA PHE A 66 17.02 -11.10 -1.71
C PHE A 66 16.66 -9.76 -1.05
N VAL A 67 15.40 -9.57 -0.64
CA VAL A 67 14.99 -8.36 0.10
C VAL A 67 15.79 -8.22 1.40
N LEU A 68 15.95 -9.30 2.16
CA LEU A 68 16.76 -9.31 3.39
C LEU A 68 18.24 -9.00 3.10
N ALA A 69 18.79 -9.53 2.01
CA ALA A 69 20.17 -9.25 1.61
C ALA A 69 20.37 -7.78 1.20
N VAL A 70 19.41 -7.19 0.48
CA VAL A 70 19.42 -5.76 0.12
C VAL A 70 19.31 -4.90 1.38
N VAL A 71 18.41 -5.22 2.31
CA VAL A 71 18.30 -4.50 3.59
C VAL A 71 19.59 -4.61 4.41
N ALA A 72 20.19 -5.80 4.50
CA ALA A 72 21.48 -5.98 5.17
C ALA A 72 22.60 -5.18 4.51
N LEU A 73 22.64 -5.13 3.17
CA LEU A 73 23.59 -4.31 2.42
C LEU A 73 23.38 -2.82 2.71
N CYS A 74 22.14 -2.33 2.76
CA CYS A 74 21.83 -0.95 3.14
C CYS A 74 22.35 -0.63 4.56
N ILE A 75 22.11 -1.52 5.53
CA ILE A 75 22.58 -1.34 6.92
C ILE A 75 24.12 -1.29 6.96
N LEU A 76 24.79 -2.21 6.27
CA LEU A 76 26.27 -2.24 6.20
C LEU A 76 26.83 -0.98 5.54
N LEU A 77 26.18 -0.50 4.48
CA LEU A 77 26.57 0.71 3.76
C LEU A 77 26.44 1.96 4.64
N ILE A 78 25.33 2.10 5.36
CA ILE A 78 25.12 3.19 6.32
C ILE A 78 26.17 3.11 7.43
N HIS A 79 26.41 1.92 7.98
CA HIS A 79 27.45 1.74 9.01
C HIS A 79 28.85 2.10 8.50
N PHE A 80 29.18 1.73 7.26
CA PHE A 80 30.44 2.08 6.62
C PHE A 80 30.59 3.59 6.36
N LEU A 81 29.50 4.26 5.96
CA LEU A 81 29.44 5.71 5.79
C LEU A 81 29.73 6.45 7.10
N LEU A 82 29.08 6.03 8.18
CA LEU A 82 29.28 6.58 9.52
C LEU A 82 30.73 6.41 10.00
N GLN A 83 31.35 5.26 9.74
CA GLN A 83 32.77 5.05 10.09
C GLN A 83 33.75 5.87 9.23
N SER A 84 33.45 6.06 7.94
CA SER A 84 34.33 6.75 7.00
C SER A 84 34.33 8.28 7.15
N LYS A 85 33.50 8.84 8.05
CA LYS A 85 33.33 10.30 8.29
C LYS A 85 33.09 11.12 7.01
N PHE A 86 32.43 10.53 6.02
CA PHE A 86 32.22 11.16 4.73
C PHE A 86 31.01 12.10 4.78
N HIS A 87 31.23 13.37 5.13
CA HIS A 87 30.16 14.36 5.40
C HIS A 87 29.55 15.02 4.15
N TYR A 88 29.98 14.68 2.94
CA TYR A 88 29.53 15.36 1.72
C TYR A 88 28.21 14.83 1.14
N LEU A 89 27.77 13.62 1.52
CA LEU A 89 26.55 13.00 1.01
C LEU A 89 25.61 12.61 2.16
N PRO A 90 24.34 13.06 2.16
CA PRO A 90 23.34 12.59 3.11
C PRO A 90 23.10 11.08 2.97
N GLU A 91 22.89 10.39 4.09
CA GLU A 91 22.68 8.94 4.14
C GLU A 91 21.52 8.49 3.23
N SER A 92 20.41 9.23 3.24
CA SER A 92 19.23 8.96 2.41
C SER A 92 19.55 8.94 0.91
N VAL A 93 20.41 9.84 0.43
CA VAL A 93 20.81 9.91 -0.98
C VAL A 93 21.56 8.64 -1.38
N VAL A 94 22.46 8.15 -0.52
CA VAL A 94 23.24 6.96 -0.81
C VAL A 94 22.36 5.71 -0.84
N VAL A 95 21.41 5.58 0.08
CA VAL A 95 20.45 4.46 0.10
C VAL A 95 19.56 4.48 -1.17
N VAL A 96 19.08 5.65 -1.59
CA VAL A 96 18.28 5.80 -2.82
C VAL A 96 19.11 5.42 -4.05
N LEU A 97 20.36 5.89 -4.14
CA LEU A 97 21.26 5.55 -5.26
C LEU A 97 21.59 4.06 -5.28
N LEU A 98 21.81 3.43 -4.12
CA LEU A 98 22.01 1.98 -4.02
C LEU A 98 20.77 1.23 -4.51
N GLY A 99 19.57 1.63 -4.08
CA GLY A 99 18.31 1.04 -4.55
C GLY A 99 18.13 1.18 -6.07
N ALA A 100 18.43 2.37 -6.62
CA ALA A 100 18.39 2.63 -8.06
C ALA A 100 19.42 1.78 -8.83
N LEU A 101 20.63 1.62 -8.30
CA LEU A 101 21.68 0.80 -8.88
C LEU A 101 21.30 -0.68 -8.85
N VAL A 102 20.80 -1.20 -7.74
CA VAL A 102 20.29 -2.58 -7.64
C VAL A 102 19.14 -2.80 -8.63
N GLY A 103 18.18 -1.87 -8.70
CA GLY A 103 17.07 -1.94 -9.67
C GLY A 103 17.54 -1.88 -11.13
N MET A 104 18.53 -1.04 -11.44
CA MET A 104 19.13 -0.95 -12.77
C MET A 104 19.87 -2.24 -13.15
N ILE A 105 20.65 -2.80 -12.22
CA ILE A 105 21.38 -4.05 -12.40
C ILE A 105 20.39 -5.20 -12.68
N LEU A 106 19.32 -5.31 -11.89
CA LEU A 106 18.25 -6.28 -12.10
C LEU A 106 17.62 -6.14 -13.50
N LYS A 107 17.38 -4.90 -13.95
CA LYS A 107 16.84 -4.61 -15.29
C LYS A 107 17.80 -4.99 -16.41
N ILE A 108 19.10 -4.70 -16.27
CA ILE A 108 20.13 -5.01 -17.28
C ILE A 108 20.32 -6.53 -17.41
N PHE A 109 20.42 -7.26 -16.30
CA PHE A 109 20.51 -8.72 -16.31
C PHE A 109 19.29 -9.37 -16.96
N SER A 110 18.11 -8.77 -16.84
CA SER A 110 16.93 -9.21 -17.56
C SER A 110 17.04 -9.01 -19.07
N THR A 111 17.79 -8.03 -19.58
CA THR A 111 17.85 -7.75 -21.02
C THR A 111 18.91 -8.53 -21.79
N HIS A 112 19.93 -9.08 -21.12
CA HIS A 112 21.06 -9.75 -21.77
C HIS A 112 21.00 -11.28 -21.66
N ASP A 113 20.59 -11.95 -22.75
CA ASP A 113 20.35 -13.40 -22.98
C ASP A 113 21.46 -14.39 -22.56
N LEU A 114 21.93 -14.32 -21.31
CA LEU A 114 23.04 -15.11 -20.77
C LEU A 114 22.51 -16.19 -19.81
N GLY A 115 22.03 -17.30 -20.39
CA GLY A 115 22.28 -18.66 -19.89
C GLY A 115 21.85 -19.08 -18.48
N ASN A 116 20.67 -18.70 -17.96
CA ASN A 116 19.71 -19.59 -17.26
C ASN A 116 18.36 -18.84 -17.06
N TRP A 117 17.60 -18.67 -18.15
CA TRP A 117 16.64 -17.57 -18.32
C TRP A 117 15.32 -17.73 -17.57
N GLN A 118 14.86 -18.95 -17.30
CA GLN A 118 13.60 -19.16 -16.58
C GLN A 118 13.69 -18.85 -15.08
N ALA A 119 14.84 -19.05 -14.44
CA ALA A 119 15.02 -18.75 -13.02
C ALA A 119 15.20 -17.24 -12.78
N ALA A 120 15.97 -16.55 -13.62
CA ALA A 120 16.21 -15.11 -13.50
C ALA A 120 14.97 -14.28 -13.89
N TYR A 121 14.27 -14.64 -14.99
CA TYR A 121 13.00 -14.02 -15.31
C TYR A 121 11.92 -14.39 -14.29
N GLY A 122 11.77 -15.67 -13.92
CA GLY A 122 10.79 -16.07 -12.91
C GLY A 122 11.00 -15.35 -11.57
N PHE A 123 12.26 -15.17 -11.15
CA PHE A 123 12.63 -14.40 -9.97
C PHE A 123 12.33 -12.90 -10.12
N GLN A 124 12.75 -12.27 -11.23
CA GLN A 124 12.49 -10.85 -11.51
C GLN A 124 10.99 -10.56 -11.61
N THR A 125 10.23 -11.36 -12.36
CA THR A 125 8.78 -11.21 -12.45
C THR A 125 8.14 -11.50 -11.09
N CYS A 126 8.61 -12.45 -10.28
CA CYS A 126 8.08 -12.64 -8.93
C CYS A 126 8.41 -11.47 -7.97
N ILE A 127 9.54 -10.79 -8.13
CA ILE A 127 9.92 -9.59 -7.34
C ILE A 127 9.17 -8.35 -7.84
N LEU A 128 9.13 -8.11 -9.16
CA LEU A 128 8.53 -6.92 -9.77
C LEU A 128 7.01 -7.01 -9.89
N GLN A 129 6.45 -8.20 -10.18
CA GLN A 129 5.01 -8.45 -10.25
C GLN A 129 4.41 -8.66 -8.86
N LYS A 130 5.25 -8.88 -7.82
CA LYS A 130 4.95 -8.39 -6.47
C LYS A 130 5.12 -6.87 -6.44
N GLU A 131 4.29 -6.17 -7.21
CA GLU A 131 3.93 -4.77 -6.94
C GLU A 131 3.41 -4.59 -5.49
N GLU A 132 3.16 -5.70 -4.79
CA GLU A 132 2.75 -5.80 -3.39
C GLU A 132 3.84 -6.23 -2.39
N ALA A 133 5.13 -6.29 -2.75
CA ALA A 133 6.16 -6.58 -1.73
C ALA A 133 6.22 -5.48 -0.65
N PHE A 134 5.97 -4.24 -1.06
CA PHE A 134 5.75 -3.08 -0.21
C PHE A 134 4.57 -2.29 -0.76
N PRO A 135 3.33 -2.70 -0.46
CA PRO A 135 2.18 -2.01 -0.98
C PRO A 135 2.13 -0.63 -0.29
N PRO A 136 1.86 0.49 -1.00
CA PRO A 136 1.95 1.84 -0.44
C PRO A 136 1.15 2.00 0.85
N ASN A 137 0.00 1.33 0.95
CA ASN A 137 -0.84 1.21 2.13
C ASN A 137 -0.09 0.71 3.36
N VAL A 138 0.83 -0.26 3.27
CA VAL A 138 1.64 -0.68 4.42
C VAL A 138 2.59 0.43 4.85
N VAL A 139 3.20 1.14 3.90
CA VAL A 139 4.05 2.31 4.21
C VAL A 139 3.25 3.40 4.93
N PHE A 140 2.09 3.78 4.39
CA PHE A 140 1.25 4.83 4.95
C PHE A 140 0.55 4.44 6.27
N LEU A 141 0.10 3.19 6.44
CA LEU A 141 -0.66 2.76 7.62
C LEU A 141 0.23 2.22 8.75
N VAL A 142 1.40 1.65 8.44
CA VAL A 142 2.25 0.98 9.43
C VAL A 142 3.51 1.79 9.75
N PHE A 143 4.20 2.34 8.75
CA PHE A 143 5.47 3.03 8.97
C PHE A 143 5.31 4.53 9.25
N LEU A 144 4.42 5.21 8.54
CA LEU A 144 4.20 6.66 8.71
C LEU A 144 3.75 7.04 10.13
N PRO A 145 2.80 6.34 10.80
CA PRO A 145 2.32 6.79 12.11
C PRO A 145 3.39 6.74 13.22
N PRO A 146 4.19 5.67 13.37
CA PRO A 146 5.31 5.66 14.32
C PRO A 146 6.34 6.76 14.08
N ILE A 147 6.71 7.03 12.81
CA ILE A 147 7.70 8.05 12.44
C ILE A 147 7.20 9.45 12.83
N ILE A 148 5.96 9.78 12.51
CA ILE A 148 5.34 11.06 12.87
C ILE A 148 5.19 11.16 14.39
N PHE A 149 4.82 10.07 15.07
CA PHE A 149 4.66 10.05 16.52
C PHE A 149 5.98 10.28 17.26
N GLU A 150 7.06 9.62 16.86
CA GLU A 150 8.40 9.82 17.43
C GLU A 150 8.87 11.26 17.24
N SER A 151 8.71 11.79 16.03
CA SER A 151 9.07 13.18 15.69
C SER A 151 8.27 14.19 16.52
N GLY A 152 6.96 13.96 16.69
CA GLY A 152 6.10 14.78 17.53
C GLY A 152 6.38 14.64 19.04
N TYR A 153 6.82 13.47 19.50
CA TYR A 153 7.15 13.23 20.91
C TYR A 153 8.44 13.95 21.34
N ASN A 154 9.46 13.95 20.47
CA ASN A 154 10.76 14.60 20.70
C ASN A 154 10.74 16.12 20.49
N LEU A 155 9.60 16.69 20.08
CA LEU A 155 9.44 18.12 19.81
C LEU A 155 9.53 18.97 21.10
N HIS A 156 10.30 20.06 21.04
CA HIS A 156 10.42 21.04 22.11
C HIS A 156 9.14 21.86 22.28
N LYS A 157 8.23 21.37 23.13
CA LYS A 157 6.86 21.91 23.33
C LYS A 157 6.83 23.41 23.61
N GLY A 158 7.74 23.93 24.44
CA GLY A 158 7.73 25.33 24.88
C GLY A 158 7.87 26.33 23.72
N ASN A 159 8.90 26.18 22.89
CA ASN A 159 9.15 27.12 21.79
C ASN A 159 8.18 26.88 20.62
N PHE A 160 7.76 25.64 20.40
CA PHE A 160 6.78 25.27 19.36
C PHE A 160 5.44 25.98 19.54
N PHE A 161 4.84 25.91 20.74
CA PHE A 161 3.55 26.55 20.97
C PHE A 161 3.61 28.09 20.98
N GLN A 162 4.79 28.68 21.27
CA GLN A 162 4.98 30.13 21.18
C GLN A 162 4.98 30.62 19.72
N ASN A 163 5.46 29.81 18.78
CA ASN A 163 5.63 30.18 17.37
C ASN A 163 4.67 29.45 16.43
N ILE A 164 3.64 28.78 16.96
CA ILE A 164 2.72 27.93 16.20
C ILE A 164 2.05 28.66 15.03
N GLY A 165 1.77 29.96 15.17
CA GLY A 165 1.19 30.77 14.10
C GLY A 165 2.11 30.85 12.88
N SER A 166 3.40 31.13 13.08
CA SER A 166 4.39 31.17 11.99
C SER A 166 4.57 29.80 11.35
N ILE A 167 4.62 28.74 12.17
CA ILE A 167 4.74 27.36 11.69
C ILE A 167 3.55 26.99 10.81
N LEU A 168 2.32 27.29 11.24
CA LEU A 168 1.10 27.03 10.48
C LEU A 168 1.06 27.81 9.16
N VAL A 169 1.52 29.06 9.16
CA VAL A 169 1.61 29.86 7.94
C VAL A 169 2.58 29.23 6.95
N PHE A 170 3.79 28.83 7.39
CA PHE A 170 4.75 28.16 6.51
C PHE A 170 4.25 26.80 6.04
N ALA A 171 3.68 25.99 6.93
CA ALA A 171 3.20 24.65 6.59
C ALA A 171 1.96 24.64 5.70
N ILE A 172 1.04 25.59 5.82
CA ILE A 172 -0.18 25.63 5.00
C ILE A 172 0.06 26.45 3.74
N ILE A 173 0.45 27.72 3.91
CA ILE A 173 0.59 28.65 2.79
C ILE A 173 1.85 28.33 1.97
N GLY A 174 2.97 28.06 2.63
CA GLY A 174 4.22 27.71 1.97
C GLY A 174 4.10 26.44 1.12
N THR A 175 3.52 25.38 1.69
CA THR A 175 3.24 24.12 0.99
C THR A 175 2.27 24.30 -0.17
N THR A 176 1.19 25.08 0.02
CA THR A 176 0.23 25.37 -1.06
C THR A 176 0.89 26.13 -2.21
N ILE A 177 1.73 27.13 -1.92
CA ILE A 177 2.48 27.86 -2.95
C ILE A 177 3.46 26.92 -3.66
N SER A 178 4.19 26.10 -2.92
CA SER A 178 5.11 25.10 -3.48
C SER A 178 4.39 24.14 -4.42
N ALA A 179 3.24 23.60 -3.98
CA ALA A 179 2.39 22.72 -4.78
C ALA A 179 1.89 23.38 -6.07
N LEU A 180 1.46 24.65 -6.00
CA LEU A 180 1.02 25.40 -7.17
C LEU A 180 2.16 25.68 -8.15
N VAL A 181 3.35 26.03 -7.66
CA VAL A 181 4.52 26.32 -8.49
C VAL A 181 5.02 25.05 -9.17
N VAL A 182 5.19 23.95 -8.42
CA VAL A 182 5.65 22.67 -8.97
C VAL A 182 4.60 22.06 -9.89
N GLY A 183 3.34 21.99 -9.45
CA GLY A 183 2.26 21.42 -10.24
C GLY A 183 1.94 22.24 -11.49
N GLY A 184 1.92 23.58 -11.37
CA GLY A 184 1.77 24.48 -12.50
C GLY A 184 2.96 24.38 -13.47
N GLY A 185 4.18 24.26 -12.96
CA GLY A 185 5.38 24.03 -13.75
C GLY A 185 5.27 22.74 -14.57
N VAL A 186 4.90 21.62 -13.93
CA VAL A 186 4.70 20.33 -14.61
C VAL A 186 3.61 20.43 -15.68
N TYR A 187 2.48 21.08 -15.38
CA TYR A 187 1.42 21.27 -16.37
C TYR A 187 1.89 22.08 -17.58
N LEU A 188 2.56 23.21 -17.36
CA LEU A 188 3.05 24.10 -18.44
C LEU A 188 4.15 23.43 -19.28
N PHE A 189 5.10 22.75 -18.66
CA PHE A 189 6.14 22.02 -19.40
C PHE A 189 5.57 20.81 -20.15
N GLY A 190 4.52 20.18 -19.63
CA GLY A 190 3.76 19.15 -20.34
C GLY A 190 3.10 19.71 -21.59
N MET A 191 2.43 20.87 -21.50
CA MET A 191 1.84 21.54 -22.67
C MET A 191 2.88 21.95 -23.73
N ALA A 192 4.11 22.24 -23.31
CA ALA A 192 5.23 22.56 -24.17
C ALA A 192 5.96 21.32 -24.75
N ASP A 193 5.44 20.12 -24.51
CA ASP A 193 5.97 18.83 -24.99
C ASP A 193 7.43 18.54 -24.54
N LEU A 194 7.86 19.16 -23.43
CA LEU A 194 9.18 18.96 -22.82
C LEU A 194 9.20 17.77 -21.85
N ILE A 195 8.04 17.46 -21.27
CA ILE A 195 7.84 16.36 -20.31
C ILE A 195 6.51 15.65 -20.60
N TYR A 196 6.27 14.52 -19.94
CA TYR A 196 5.03 13.77 -20.09
C TYR A 196 3.80 14.63 -19.79
N GLN A 197 2.80 14.57 -20.68
CA GLN A 197 1.58 15.37 -20.58
C GLN A 197 0.67 14.79 -19.50
N LEU A 198 0.57 15.51 -18.37
CA LEU A 198 -0.35 15.21 -17.29
C LEU A 198 -1.54 16.19 -17.32
N ASN A 199 -2.71 15.71 -16.93
CA ASN A 199 -3.86 16.60 -16.78
C ASN A 199 -3.59 17.60 -15.63
N PHE A 200 -4.32 18.72 -15.59
CA PHE A 200 -4.16 19.75 -14.55
C PHE A 200 -4.30 19.17 -13.15
N VAL A 201 -5.27 18.28 -12.94
CA VAL A 201 -5.51 17.60 -11.66
C VAL A 201 -4.32 16.71 -11.27
N GLU A 202 -3.80 15.93 -12.23
CA GLU A 202 -2.66 15.03 -12.00
C GLU A 202 -1.39 15.81 -11.71
N SER A 203 -1.18 16.92 -12.41
CA SER A 203 -0.03 17.81 -12.19
C SER A 203 -0.11 18.52 -10.84
N PHE A 204 -1.30 18.98 -10.43
CA PHE A 204 -1.48 19.58 -9.11
C PHE A 204 -1.38 18.56 -7.98
N ALA A 205 -1.90 17.34 -8.15
CA ALA A 205 -1.71 16.24 -7.21
C ALA A 205 -0.22 15.86 -7.08
N PHE A 206 0.51 15.80 -8.19
CA PHE A 206 1.95 15.58 -8.19
C PHE A 206 2.70 16.72 -7.47
N GLY A 207 2.39 17.98 -7.78
CA GLY A 207 2.98 19.14 -7.11
C GLY A 207 2.71 19.15 -5.60
N SER A 208 1.49 18.78 -5.19
CA SER A 208 1.10 18.65 -3.79
C SER A 208 1.90 17.55 -3.09
N LEU A 209 2.02 16.37 -3.69
CA LEU A 209 2.78 15.25 -3.12
C LEU A 209 4.26 15.59 -2.94
N ILE A 210 4.87 16.27 -3.91
CA ILE A 210 6.30 16.64 -3.89
C ILE A 210 6.57 17.85 -2.99
N SER A 211 5.54 18.63 -2.63
CA SER A 211 5.70 19.79 -1.75
C SER A 211 5.96 19.45 -0.28
N ALA A 212 5.76 18.19 0.12
CA ALA A 212 6.20 17.66 1.40
C ALA A 212 7.73 17.58 1.44
N VAL A 213 8.36 18.38 2.31
CA VAL A 213 9.83 18.47 2.43
C VAL A 213 10.28 17.80 3.72
N ASP A 214 11.27 16.90 3.62
CA ASP A 214 11.94 16.30 4.78
C ASP A 214 13.12 17.17 5.26
N PRO A 215 13.15 17.61 6.53
CA PRO A 215 14.17 18.51 7.03
C PRO A 215 15.38 17.78 7.61
N VAL A 216 15.44 16.44 7.60
CA VAL A 216 16.48 15.66 8.30
C VAL A 216 17.90 16.13 7.93
N ALA A 217 18.18 16.32 6.63
CA ALA A 217 19.48 16.80 6.19
C ALA A 217 19.74 18.26 6.59
N THR A 218 18.73 19.13 6.49
CA THR A 218 18.82 20.56 6.84
C THR A 218 19.06 20.75 8.33
N ILE A 219 18.34 20.00 9.17
CA ILE A 219 18.46 20.02 10.63
C ILE A 219 19.85 19.55 11.07
N ALA A 220 20.39 18.50 10.44
CA ALA A 220 21.75 18.03 10.73
C ALA A 220 22.80 19.13 10.49
N ILE A 221 22.66 19.90 9.40
CA ILE A 221 23.54 21.03 9.10
C ILE A 221 23.32 22.17 10.11
N PHE A 222 22.08 22.46 10.48
CA PHE A 222 21.78 23.51 11.47
C PHE A 222 22.38 23.22 12.84
N HIS A 223 22.39 21.95 13.27
CA HIS A 223 23.08 21.53 14.48
C HIS A 223 24.60 21.67 14.36
N ALA A 224 25.18 21.38 13.20
CA ALA A 224 26.62 21.58 12.97
C ALA A 224 27.04 23.05 12.97
N LEU A 225 26.14 23.94 12.55
CA LEU A 225 26.35 25.39 12.48
C LEU A 225 25.92 26.17 13.73
N ASP A 226 25.42 25.48 14.76
CA ASP A 226 24.88 26.08 15.99
C ASP A 226 23.85 27.20 15.73
N VAL A 227 22.90 26.90 14.84
CA VAL A 227 21.84 27.83 14.42
C VAL A 227 20.85 28.09 15.55
N ASP A 228 20.24 29.27 15.54
CA ASP A 228 19.24 29.68 16.52
C ASP A 228 18.14 28.61 16.73
N PRO A 229 17.85 28.22 17.99
CA PRO A 229 16.87 27.18 18.31
C PRO A 229 15.45 27.47 17.80
N VAL A 230 15.08 28.75 17.62
CA VAL A 230 13.78 29.14 17.06
C VAL A 230 13.73 28.80 15.58
N LEU A 231 14.79 29.09 14.82
CA LEU A 231 14.84 28.75 13.39
C LEU A 231 14.82 27.24 13.16
N ASN A 232 15.57 26.48 13.96
CA ASN A 232 15.56 25.01 13.89
C ASN A 232 14.14 24.46 14.14
N MET A 233 13.45 24.98 15.15
CA MET A 233 12.09 24.58 15.47
C MET A 233 11.05 25.04 14.45
N LEU A 234 11.22 26.21 13.82
CA LEU A 234 10.36 26.66 12.73
C LEU A 234 10.43 25.72 11.53
N VAL A 235 11.64 25.35 11.09
CA VAL A 235 11.84 24.41 9.98
C VAL A 235 11.32 23.03 10.33
N PHE A 236 11.67 22.50 11.50
CA PHE A 236 11.19 21.19 11.94
C PHE A 236 9.66 21.13 12.05
N GLY A 237 9.04 22.16 12.63
CA GLY A 237 7.59 22.25 12.77
C GLY A 237 6.87 22.41 11.43
N GLU A 238 7.45 23.20 10.51
CA GLU A 238 6.93 23.35 9.16
C GLU A 238 6.89 22.00 8.45
N SER A 239 7.98 21.24 8.53
CA SER A 239 8.05 19.96 7.84
C SER A 239 7.14 18.87 8.42
N ILE A 240 6.97 18.81 9.74
CA ILE A 240 6.00 17.87 10.35
C ILE A 240 4.57 18.18 9.88
N LEU A 241 4.20 19.46 9.81
CA LEU A 241 2.85 19.85 9.42
C LEU A 241 2.66 19.82 7.90
N ASN A 242 3.71 20.08 7.11
CA ASN A 242 3.64 20.08 5.64
C ASN A 242 3.28 18.69 5.10
N ASP A 243 3.74 17.61 5.74
CA ASP A 243 3.43 16.23 5.33
C ASP A 243 1.91 16.00 5.34
N ALA A 244 1.26 16.40 6.44
CA ALA A 244 -0.19 16.28 6.58
C ALA A 244 -0.93 17.18 5.56
N VAL A 245 -0.46 18.42 5.37
CA VAL A 245 -1.06 19.37 4.41
C VAL A 245 -0.93 18.84 2.98
N ALA A 246 0.24 18.34 2.58
CA ALA A 246 0.52 17.78 1.27
C ALA A 246 -0.36 16.57 0.96
N ILE A 247 -0.55 15.66 1.93
CA ILE A 247 -1.46 14.51 1.80
C ILE A 247 -2.90 14.99 1.58
N VAL A 248 -3.39 15.94 2.39
CA VAL A 248 -4.76 16.46 2.25
C VAL A 248 -4.95 17.20 0.92
N LEU A 249 -3.97 18.00 0.48
CA LEU A 249 -3.99 18.67 -0.82
C LEU A 249 -4.03 17.65 -1.98
N THR A 250 -3.21 16.61 -1.91
CA THR A 250 -3.17 15.55 -2.93
C THR A 250 -4.49 14.80 -3.01
N MET A 251 -5.07 14.42 -1.87
CA MET A 251 -6.37 13.73 -1.82
C MET A 251 -7.50 14.63 -2.34
N THR A 252 -7.50 15.90 -1.94
CA THR A 252 -8.50 16.89 -2.41
C THR A 252 -8.39 17.09 -3.93
N ALA A 253 -7.18 17.17 -4.47
CA ALA A 253 -6.95 17.27 -5.91
C ALA A 253 -7.53 16.08 -6.67
N LEU A 254 -7.20 14.85 -6.22
CA LEU A 254 -7.68 13.63 -6.86
C LEU A 254 -9.20 13.45 -6.75
N GLU A 255 -9.82 13.85 -5.64
CA GLU A 255 -11.28 13.87 -5.48
C GLU A 255 -11.96 14.80 -6.50
N ILE A 256 -11.38 15.99 -6.76
CA ILE A 256 -11.92 16.95 -7.75
C ILE A 256 -11.83 16.39 -9.18
N GLY A 257 -10.85 15.53 -9.48
CA GLY A 257 -10.70 14.88 -10.78
C GLY A 257 -11.70 13.77 -11.08
N MET A 258 -12.58 13.42 -10.14
CA MET A 258 -13.56 12.35 -10.33
C MET A 258 -14.76 12.81 -11.20
N PRO A 259 -15.38 11.91 -11.99
CA PRO A 259 -16.48 12.25 -12.91
C PRO A 259 -17.69 12.91 -12.25
N SER A 260 -17.88 12.69 -10.94
CA SER A 260 -18.92 13.30 -10.12
C SER A 260 -18.82 14.83 -10.01
N TRP A 261 -17.71 15.43 -10.44
CA TRP A 261 -17.36 16.84 -10.24
C TRP A 261 -17.19 17.60 -11.57
N GLU A 262 -17.31 16.93 -12.73
CA GLU A 262 -17.13 17.53 -14.06
C GLU A 262 -18.18 18.59 -14.43
N SER A 263 -19.31 18.64 -13.71
CA SER A 263 -20.38 19.62 -13.94
C SER A 263 -20.15 20.96 -13.24
N MET A 264 -19.12 21.09 -12.41
CA MET A 264 -18.85 22.30 -11.63
C MET A 264 -18.03 23.31 -12.43
N THR A 265 -18.35 24.59 -12.29
CA THR A 265 -17.50 25.67 -12.79
C THR A 265 -16.18 25.76 -12.02
N LEU A 266 -15.13 26.31 -12.63
CA LEU A 266 -13.81 26.47 -12.00
C LEU A 266 -13.87 27.15 -10.62
N SER A 267 -14.73 28.17 -10.48
CA SER A 267 -14.94 28.87 -9.21
C SER A 267 -15.60 27.98 -8.16
N GLU A 268 -16.60 27.19 -8.55
CA GLU A 268 -17.28 26.27 -7.64
C GLU A 268 -16.33 25.16 -7.18
N ALA A 269 -15.55 24.60 -8.10
CA ALA A 269 -14.53 23.59 -7.80
C ALA A 269 -13.47 24.13 -6.83
N PHE A 270 -13.03 25.39 -7.00
CA PHE A 270 -12.07 26.03 -6.09
C PHE A 270 -12.63 26.22 -4.68
N PHE A 271 -13.82 26.82 -4.55
CA PHE A 271 -14.43 27.03 -3.23
C PHE A 271 -14.79 25.72 -2.55
N HIS A 272 -15.27 24.73 -3.30
CA HIS A 272 -15.55 23.39 -2.79
C HIS A 272 -14.28 22.66 -2.36
N GLY A 273 -13.20 22.75 -3.15
CA GLY A 273 -11.88 22.21 -2.81
C GLY A 273 -11.32 22.83 -1.53
N MET A 274 -11.41 24.16 -1.39
CA MET A 274 -11.00 24.86 -0.17
C MET A 274 -11.84 24.44 1.05
N GLY A 275 -13.16 24.29 0.88
CA GLY A 275 -14.05 23.79 1.92
C GLY A 275 -13.74 22.34 2.32
N ARG A 276 -13.45 21.48 1.34
CA ARG A 276 -13.08 20.08 1.55
C ARG A 276 -11.74 19.97 2.26
N PHE A 277 -10.73 20.72 1.82
CA PHE A 277 -9.43 20.82 2.48
C PHE A 277 -9.59 21.24 3.94
N GLY A 278 -10.31 22.34 4.20
CA GLY A 278 -10.56 22.84 5.55
C GLY A 278 -11.27 21.80 6.41
N LEU A 279 -12.32 21.16 5.89
CA LEU A 279 -13.06 20.11 6.60
C LEU A 279 -12.15 18.93 6.96
N VAL A 280 -11.41 18.38 6.00
CA VAL A 280 -10.55 17.21 6.24
C VAL A 280 -9.41 17.56 7.19
N PHE A 281 -8.81 18.75 7.04
CA PHE A 281 -7.72 19.22 7.90
C PHE A 281 -8.19 19.39 9.36
N PHE A 282 -9.25 20.17 9.59
CA PHE A 282 -9.75 20.42 10.95
C PHE A 282 -10.42 19.18 11.58
N ALA A 283 -11.12 18.36 10.80
CA ALA A 283 -11.71 17.11 11.31
C ALA A 283 -10.62 16.12 11.74
N SER A 284 -9.58 15.95 10.92
CA SER A 284 -8.43 15.10 11.26
C SER A 284 -7.70 15.60 12.51
N ALA A 285 -7.48 16.91 12.62
CA ALA A 285 -6.88 17.53 13.80
C ALA A 285 -7.74 17.32 15.06
N ALA A 286 -9.06 17.52 14.97
CA ALA A 286 -9.98 17.32 16.09
C ALA A 286 -10.01 15.86 16.57
N ILE A 287 -10.06 14.91 15.64
CA ILE A 287 -9.99 13.47 15.95
C ILE A 287 -8.66 13.15 16.64
N GLY A 288 -7.53 13.65 16.11
CA GLY A 288 -6.21 13.47 16.72
C GLY A 288 -6.12 14.00 18.15
N VAL A 289 -6.62 15.21 18.39
CA VAL A 289 -6.68 15.81 19.75
C VAL A 289 -7.56 14.97 20.67
N MET A 290 -8.72 14.51 20.20
CA MET A 290 -9.62 13.68 21.00
C MET A 290 -8.96 12.37 21.44
N PHE A 291 -8.29 11.67 20.51
CA PHE A 291 -7.55 10.44 20.82
C PHE A 291 -6.36 10.71 21.76
N ALA A 292 -5.63 11.80 21.56
CA ALA A 292 -4.52 12.18 22.43
C ALA A 292 -5.00 12.46 23.87
N LEU A 293 -6.12 13.16 24.04
CA LEU A 293 -6.72 13.42 25.35
C LEU A 293 -7.22 12.14 26.02
N ILE A 294 -7.89 11.25 25.27
CA ILE A 294 -8.33 9.95 25.79
C ILE A 294 -7.13 9.11 26.24
N SER A 295 -6.08 9.04 25.43
CA SER A 295 -4.83 8.33 25.77
C SER A 295 -4.17 8.91 27.03
N ALA A 296 -4.10 10.24 27.14
CA ALA A 296 -3.57 10.92 28.32
C ALA A 296 -4.39 10.63 29.58
N LEU A 297 -5.73 10.62 29.48
CA LEU A 297 -6.62 10.30 30.59
C LEU A 297 -6.48 8.85 31.04
N ILE A 298 -6.39 7.90 30.11
CA ILE A 298 -6.17 6.48 30.42
C ILE A 298 -4.82 6.30 31.11
N SER A 299 -3.76 6.92 30.58
CA SER A 299 -2.42 6.86 31.16
C SER A 299 -2.41 7.44 32.58
N PHE A 300 -3.04 8.60 32.78
CA PHE A 300 -3.17 9.22 34.10
C PHE A 300 -3.94 8.33 35.09
N SER A 301 -5.05 7.74 34.65
CA SER A 301 -5.91 6.88 35.49
C SER A 301 -5.20 5.57 35.86
N CYS A 302 -4.45 4.99 34.93
CA CYS A 302 -3.64 3.79 35.15
C CYS A 302 -2.50 4.05 36.14
N ILE A 303 -1.79 5.17 35.99
CA ILE A 303 -0.73 5.57 36.93
C ILE A 303 -1.31 5.80 38.32
N HIS A 304 -2.47 6.46 38.43
CA HIS A 304 -3.12 6.68 39.72
C HIS A 304 -3.66 5.38 40.34
N SER A 305 -4.03 4.37 39.54
CA SER A 305 -4.44 3.07 40.06
C SER A 305 -3.27 2.18 40.52
N LEU A 306 -2.03 2.53 40.16
CA LEU A 306 -0.82 1.78 40.51
C LEU A 306 -0.11 2.31 41.78
N PHE A 307 -0.54 3.45 42.32
CA PHE A 307 -0.01 4.09 43.53
C PHE A 307 -1.12 4.33 44.56
#